data_AF-A0A8T5L3E3-F1
#
_entry.id   AF-A0A8T5L3E3-F1
#
_cell.length_a   1.000
_cell.length_b   1.000
_cell.length_c   1.000
_cell.angle_alpha   90.00
_cell.angle_beta   90.00
_cell.angle_gamma   90.00
#
_symmetry.space_group_name_H-M   'P 1'
#
loop_
_entity.id
_entity.type
_entity.pdbx_description
1 polymer ?
#
loop_
_entity_poly.entity_id
_entity_poly.type
_entity_poly.pdbx_seq_one_letter_code
_entity_poly.pdbx_strand_id
1 'polypeptide(L)'
;MFNKLVKKSWFPLIIRIISAIGFIFALIVLYIGSVKIIFGFNSSLMMFVLWVFWWPLLYVSLIFLGRLWCGFICPVGLANEVGNSLSKKRKTKFYRYGFIPFVVFFLIVFWEQISGLFSSTQVTIFFLVSFVSAGFLLGLILPGWGFCKMFCPIGTLFGSFSRLSFLGVRTDKVKCEKCKTKECVVGGEYPKCPTFINVPKIKSNKDCVMCGYCIKNCPYDSAKICKIKAGEELREKAGFSLRESFFIIALLGMSVLLTTRGTLLLRFFDASGSLLRAIDFVLWIGIFLGLFLFINLFVKGSYRENLRNSGFVYLPLVFSLFFFLIVFGFLTPLTSIGDTMIAVSKYIILGIGVIWSSKLSYDLFDKRFLVYFISIIAIAGFWVLVLIPGPLSLFSYSGNVYVVEEGGVVQMDAYSMGFNPSIIKVKKGYFDINITNVDVIHSFDIDEMDVHVNLEGGGSRRIRINALEEGEYEFYCKIPGHKEAGMKGVLIVEDV
;
A
#
# COMPACT_ATOMS: atom_id res chain seq x y z
N MET A 1 -22.52 11.32 -20.11
CA MET A 1 -21.48 12.30 -20.47
C MET A 1 -20.09 11.68 -20.60
N PHE A 2 -19.55 11.03 -19.56
CA PHE A 2 -18.19 10.48 -19.56
C PHE A 2 -17.84 9.53 -20.72
N ASN A 3 -18.71 8.56 -21.07
CA ASN A 3 -18.45 7.67 -22.22
C ASN A 3 -18.29 8.42 -23.56
N LYS A 4 -18.96 9.56 -23.75
CA LYS A 4 -18.79 10.39 -24.95
C LYS A 4 -17.42 11.05 -24.99
N LEU A 5 -16.88 11.49 -23.83
CA LEU A 5 -15.54 12.04 -23.72
C LEU A 5 -14.47 10.98 -24.01
N VAL A 6 -14.62 9.78 -23.45
CA VAL A 6 -13.68 8.66 -23.67
C VAL A 6 -13.57 8.27 -25.15
N LYS A 7 -14.64 8.45 -25.95
CA LYS A 7 -14.61 8.20 -27.39
C LYS A 7 -13.75 9.20 -28.17
N LYS A 8 -13.57 10.42 -27.67
CA LYS A 8 -12.73 11.43 -28.34
C LYS A 8 -11.27 10.99 -28.31
N SER A 9 -10.57 11.12 -29.43
CA SER A 9 -9.16 10.73 -29.57
C SER A 9 -8.26 11.50 -28.61
N TRP A 10 -8.46 12.83 -28.51
CA TRP A 10 -7.66 13.74 -27.70
C TRP A 10 -7.81 13.56 -26.18
N PHE A 11 -8.99 13.17 -25.69
CA PHE A 11 -9.26 13.22 -24.24
C PHE A 11 -8.36 12.29 -23.41
N PRO A 12 -8.25 10.98 -23.69
CA PRO A 12 -7.32 10.12 -22.95
C PRO A 12 -5.86 10.47 -23.19
N LEU A 13 -5.52 10.96 -24.39
CA LEU A 13 -4.14 11.27 -24.76
C LEU A 13 -3.61 12.50 -24.00
N ILE A 14 -4.39 13.58 -23.95
CA ILE A 14 -4.02 14.81 -23.24
C ILE A 14 -3.79 14.54 -21.75
N ILE A 15 -4.68 13.79 -21.09
CA ILE A 15 -4.53 13.46 -19.66
C ILE A 15 -3.23 12.69 -19.41
N ARG A 16 -2.90 11.72 -20.27
CA ARG A 16 -1.66 10.94 -20.16
C ARG A 16 -0.41 11.80 -20.37
N ILE A 17 -0.44 12.71 -21.34
CA ILE A 17 0.68 13.64 -21.61
C ILE A 17 0.87 14.59 -20.43
N ILE A 18 -0.20 15.22 -19.94
CA ILE A 18 -0.14 16.11 -18.78
C ILE A 18 0.41 15.36 -17.56
N SER A 19 -0.06 14.14 -17.31
CA SER A 19 0.44 13.35 -16.20
C SER A 19 1.90 12.94 -16.37
N ALA A 20 2.36 12.67 -17.59
CA ALA A 20 3.76 12.36 -17.86
C ALA A 20 4.67 13.58 -17.63
N ILE A 21 4.23 14.76 -18.07
CA ILE A 21 4.93 16.03 -17.81
C ILE A 21 4.99 16.29 -16.30
N GLY A 22 3.87 16.16 -15.58
CA GLY A 22 3.84 16.31 -14.13
C GLY A 22 4.74 15.32 -13.40
N PHE A 23 4.83 14.08 -13.89
CA PHE A 23 5.72 13.07 -13.33
C PHE A 23 7.20 13.39 -13.58
N ILE A 24 7.56 13.86 -14.78
CA ILE A 24 8.94 14.31 -15.09
C ILE A 24 9.30 15.52 -14.22
N PHE A 25 8.39 16.47 -14.08
CA PHE A 25 8.56 17.62 -13.19
C PHE A 25 8.80 17.17 -11.74
N ALA A 26 8.02 16.22 -11.23
CA ALA A 26 8.22 15.66 -9.90
C ALA A 26 9.61 15.05 -9.73
N LEU A 27 10.10 14.28 -10.72
CA LEU A 27 11.45 13.71 -10.69
C LEU A 27 12.55 14.79 -10.69
N ILE A 28 12.38 15.86 -11.48
CA ILE A 28 13.33 16.99 -11.51
C ILE A 28 13.37 17.70 -10.15
N VAL A 29 12.21 17.97 -9.55
CA VAL A 29 12.13 18.63 -8.23
C VAL A 29 12.76 17.75 -7.14
N LEU A 30 12.47 16.45 -7.14
CA LEU A 30 13.11 15.51 -6.21
C LEU A 30 14.63 15.50 -6.41
N TYR A 31 15.11 15.46 -7.65
CA TYR A 31 16.54 15.44 -7.95
C TYR A 31 17.22 16.73 -7.48
N ILE A 32 16.75 17.90 -7.93
CA ILE A 32 17.30 19.21 -7.53
C ILE A 32 17.33 19.36 -6.01
N GLY A 33 16.25 18.99 -5.32
CA GLY A 33 16.17 19.03 -3.87
C GLY A 33 17.04 17.98 -3.16
N SER A 34 17.40 16.88 -3.83
CA SER A 34 18.30 15.85 -3.28
C SER A 34 19.78 16.24 -3.33
N VAL A 35 20.20 16.93 -4.41
CA VAL A 35 21.59 17.37 -4.60
C VAL A 35 21.82 18.83 -4.20
N LYS A 36 20.81 19.49 -3.62
CA LYS A 36 20.85 20.90 -3.18
C LYS A 36 21.41 21.86 -4.24
N ILE A 37 21.07 21.63 -5.52
CA ILE A 37 21.57 22.45 -6.64
C ILE A 37 21.14 23.92 -6.51
N ILE A 38 19.94 24.15 -5.99
CA ILE A 38 19.39 25.50 -5.76
C ILE A 38 19.34 25.72 -4.25
N PHE A 39 20.04 26.76 -3.77
CA PHE A 39 20.05 27.12 -2.35
C PHE A 39 18.62 27.34 -1.84
N GLY A 40 18.23 26.61 -0.80
CA GLY A 40 16.91 26.70 -0.16
C GLY A 40 15.81 25.79 -0.74
N PHE A 41 16.06 25.05 -1.83
CA PHE A 41 15.09 24.07 -2.36
C PHE A 41 15.28 22.68 -1.73
N ASN A 42 14.25 22.21 -1.00
CA ASN A 42 14.22 20.90 -0.37
C ASN A 42 13.26 19.94 -1.10
N SER A 43 13.59 18.64 -1.12
CA SER A 43 12.74 17.60 -1.72
C SER A 43 11.52 17.22 -0.87
N SER A 44 11.42 17.72 0.37
CA SER A 44 10.40 17.36 1.36
C SER A 44 8.98 17.59 0.87
N LEU A 45 8.69 18.74 0.23
CA LEU A 45 7.35 19.03 -0.28
C LEU A 45 6.92 18.03 -1.36
N MET A 46 7.84 17.65 -2.24
CA MET A 46 7.51 16.68 -3.30
C MET A 46 7.38 15.26 -2.74
N MET A 47 8.23 14.87 -1.79
CA MET A 47 8.09 13.60 -1.06
C MET A 47 6.74 13.52 -0.34
N PHE A 48 6.35 14.61 0.31
CA PHE A 48 5.04 14.76 0.94
C PHE A 48 3.89 14.63 -0.07
N VAL A 49 3.93 15.39 -1.18
CA VAL A 49 2.87 15.30 -2.21
C VAL A 49 2.75 13.89 -2.80
N LEU A 50 3.87 13.20 -3.04
CA LEU A 50 3.89 11.86 -3.61
C LEU A 50 3.36 10.81 -2.63
N TRP A 51 3.91 10.75 -1.42
CA TRP A 51 3.64 9.63 -0.52
C TRP A 51 2.52 9.92 0.47
N VAL A 52 2.38 11.17 0.92
CA VAL A 52 1.33 11.55 1.87
C VAL A 52 0.01 11.86 1.16
N PHE A 53 0.04 12.57 0.03
CA PHE A 53 -1.19 12.97 -0.65
C PHE A 53 -1.59 12.03 -1.80
N TRP A 54 -0.70 11.81 -2.76
CA TRP A 54 -1.01 11.07 -3.99
C TRP A 54 -1.28 9.58 -3.73
N TRP A 55 -0.50 8.93 -2.87
CA TRP A 55 -0.65 7.50 -2.60
C TRP A 55 -2.01 7.15 -1.95
N PRO A 56 -2.47 7.84 -0.87
CA PRO A 56 -3.82 7.67 -0.35
C PRO A 56 -4.92 8.03 -1.34
N LEU A 57 -4.76 9.12 -2.09
CA LEU A 57 -5.74 9.55 -3.08
C LEU A 57 -5.95 8.46 -4.15
N LEU A 58 -4.86 7.83 -4.59
CA LEU A 58 -4.93 6.73 -5.52
C LEU A 58 -5.74 5.59 -4.92
N TYR A 59 -5.48 5.19 -3.68
CA TYR A 59 -6.19 4.10 -3.02
C TYR A 59 -7.69 4.37 -2.85
N VAL A 60 -8.07 5.59 -2.43
CA VAL A 60 -9.48 6.05 -2.36
C VAL A 60 -10.13 5.99 -3.74
N SER A 61 -9.40 6.42 -4.79
CA SER A 61 -9.91 6.42 -6.15
C SER A 61 -10.26 5.02 -6.66
N LEU A 62 -9.66 3.95 -6.14
CA LEU A 62 -9.93 2.58 -6.59
C LEU A 62 -11.39 2.17 -6.33
N ILE A 63 -11.98 2.58 -5.21
CA ILE A 63 -13.37 2.25 -4.87
C ILE A 63 -14.33 2.94 -5.84
N PHE A 64 -14.09 4.21 -6.13
CA PHE A 64 -15.03 5.02 -6.92
C PHE A 64 -14.80 4.90 -8.41
N LEU A 65 -13.54 4.83 -8.84
CA LEU A 65 -13.08 4.96 -10.22
C LEU A 65 -12.50 3.65 -10.79
N GLY A 66 -12.40 2.59 -9.97
CA GLY A 66 -11.79 1.33 -10.39
C GLY A 66 -10.33 1.54 -10.79
N ARG A 67 -9.94 1.07 -11.98
CA ARG A 67 -8.56 1.18 -12.49
C ARG A 67 -8.35 2.32 -13.49
N LEU A 68 -9.19 3.36 -13.45
CA LEU A 68 -9.07 4.50 -14.36
C LEU A 68 -7.67 5.14 -14.32
N TRP A 69 -7.03 5.18 -13.15
CA TRP A 69 -5.65 5.65 -13.01
C TRP A 69 -4.67 4.91 -13.95
N CYS A 70 -4.74 3.58 -14.02
CA CYS A 70 -3.87 2.77 -14.85
C CYS A 70 -3.99 3.09 -16.35
N GLY A 71 -5.18 3.48 -16.82
CA GLY A 71 -5.45 3.75 -18.23
C GLY A 71 -5.22 5.20 -18.64
N PHE A 72 -5.52 6.16 -17.76
CA PHE A 72 -5.57 7.58 -18.11
C PHE A 72 -4.42 8.41 -17.53
N ILE A 73 -3.83 8.01 -16.41
CA ILE A 73 -2.92 8.88 -15.65
C ILE A 73 -1.55 8.22 -15.46
N CYS A 74 -1.48 6.89 -15.30
CA CYS A 74 -0.25 6.19 -14.99
C CYS A 74 0.88 6.44 -16.02
N PRO A 75 2.01 7.07 -15.63
CA PRO A 75 3.12 7.35 -16.54
C PRO A 75 3.79 6.06 -17.04
N VAL A 76 3.80 5.01 -16.21
CA VAL A 76 4.35 3.70 -16.59
C VAL A 76 3.52 3.04 -17.70
N GLY A 77 2.20 3.25 -17.72
CA GLY A 77 1.32 2.78 -18.79
C GLY A 77 1.62 3.47 -20.12
N LEU A 78 1.94 4.78 -20.08
CA LEU A 78 2.42 5.51 -21.26
C LEU A 78 3.80 5.02 -21.72
N ALA A 79 4.76 4.89 -20.81
CA ALA A 79 6.08 4.36 -21.11
C ALA A 79 6.00 2.96 -21.76
N ASN A 80 5.13 2.08 -21.24
CA ASN A 80 4.92 0.75 -21.79
C ASN A 80 4.30 0.76 -23.19
N GLU A 81 3.37 1.69 -23.46
CA GLU A 81 2.80 1.86 -24.81
C GLU A 81 3.82 2.38 -25.82
N VAL A 82 4.63 3.37 -25.44
CA VAL A 82 5.70 3.91 -26.30
C VAL A 82 6.74 2.84 -26.58
N GLY A 83 7.15 2.07 -25.56
CA GLY A 83 8.01 0.91 -25.78
C GLY A 83 7.38 -0.11 -26.73
N ASN A 84 6.07 -0.37 -26.61
CA ASN A 84 5.38 -1.31 -27.48
C ASN A 84 5.22 -0.82 -28.92
N SER A 85 5.05 0.49 -29.15
CA SER A 85 4.97 1.06 -30.51
C SER A 85 6.30 0.95 -31.25
N LEU A 86 7.42 0.92 -30.51
CA LEU A 86 8.77 0.71 -31.05
C LEU A 86 9.14 -0.79 -31.19
N SER A 87 8.34 -1.70 -30.60
CA SER A 87 8.60 -3.14 -30.63
C SER A 87 8.21 -3.80 -31.96
N LYS A 88 8.96 -4.82 -32.36
CA LYS A 88 8.50 -5.79 -33.37
C LYS A 88 7.30 -6.58 -32.82
N LYS A 89 6.29 -6.89 -33.66
CA LYS A 89 5.10 -7.65 -33.25
C LYS A 89 5.49 -9.07 -32.81
N ARG A 90 5.38 -9.38 -31.51
CA ARG A 90 5.73 -10.69 -30.92
C ARG A 90 4.52 -11.38 -30.30
N LYS A 91 4.48 -12.71 -30.37
CA LYS A 91 3.49 -13.53 -29.65
C LYS A 91 4.13 -14.00 -28.33
N THR A 92 3.44 -13.82 -27.21
CA THR A 92 3.83 -14.39 -25.91
C THR A 92 2.67 -15.14 -25.28
N LYS A 93 3.00 -16.15 -24.45
CA LYS A 93 2.03 -16.96 -23.71
C LYS A 93 1.83 -16.36 -22.31
N PHE A 94 0.90 -15.41 -22.20
CA PHE A 94 0.64 -14.63 -20.98
C PHE A 94 0.35 -15.45 -19.71
N TYR A 95 -0.22 -16.66 -19.86
CA TYR A 95 -0.62 -17.49 -18.71
C TYR A 95 0.57 -18.02 -17.88
N ARG A 96 1.76 -18.13 -18.49
CA ARG A 96 2.98 -18.64 -17.83
C ARG A 96 3.53 -17.67 -16.78
N TYR A 97 3.29 -16.38 -16.95
CA TYR A 97 3.82 -15.31 -16.10
C TYR A 97 2.80 -14.77 -15.08
N GLY A 98 1.63 -15.38 -14.99
CA GLY A 98 0.54 -14.88 -14.15
C GLY A 98 0.79 -14.94 -12.64
N PHE A 99 1.87 -15.56 -12.16
CA PHE A 99 2.26 -15.55 -10.74
C PHE A 99 3.31 -14.46 -10.41
N ILE A 100 4.06 -13.99 -11.41
CA ILE A 100 5.17 -13.04 -11.25
C ILE A 100 4.78 -11.76 -10.51
N PRO A 101 3.68 -11.06 -10.84
CA PRO A 101 3.44 -9.76 -10.23
C PRO A 101 3.09 -9.88 -8.74
N PHE A 102 2.59 -11.04 -8.30
CA PHE A 102 2.37 -11.34 -6.88
C PHE A 102 3.69 -11.50 -6.13
N VAL A 103 4.68 -12.20 -6.72
CA VAL A 103 6.01 -12.37 -6.10
C VAL A 103 6.76 -11.05 -6.09
N VAL A 104 6.77 -10.34 -7.22
CA VAL A 104 7.41 -9.02 -7.36
C VAL A 104 6.81 -8.02 -6.37
N PHE A 105 5.51 -8.11 -6.07
CA PHE A 105 4.88 -7.28 -5.04
C PHE A 105 5.53 -7.48 -3.68
N PHE A 106 5.62 -8.71 -3.19
CA PHE A 106 6.22 -8.97 -1.87
C PHE A 106 7.72 -8.65 -1.85
N LEU A 107 8.45 -8.86 -2.96
CA LEU A 107 9.87 -8.47 -3.04
C LEU A 107 10.07 -6.96 -2.96
N ILE A 108 9.19 -6.17 -3.58
CA ILE A 108 9.27 -4.70 -3.50
C ILE A 108 8.88 -4.20 -2.11
N VAL A 109 7.85 -4.78 -1.49
CA VAL A 109 7.51 -4.42 -0.10
C VAL A 109 8.66 -4.81 0.83
N PHE A 110 9.23 -6.00 0.67
CA PHE A 110 10.38 -6.43 1.44
C PHE A 110 11.58 -5.49 1.27
N TRP A 111 11.88 -5.10 0.03
CA TRP A 111 12.92 -4.11 -0.26
C TRP A 111 12.62 -2.78 0.41
N GLU A 112 11.38 -2.31 0.33
CA GLU A 112 10.94 -1.05 0.93
C GLU A 112 11.17 -1.03 2.45
N GLN A 113 10.86 -2.13 3.15
CA GLN A 113 11.09 -2.27 4.59
C GLN A 113 12.56 -2.18 5.01
N ILE A 114 13.48 -2.43 4.09
CA ILE A 114 14.93 -2.34 4.31
C ILE A 114 15.46 -0.98 3.86
N SER A 115 14.99 -0.47 2.72
CA SER A 115 15.56 0.72 2.07
C SER A 115 15.00 2.05 2.58
N GLY A 116 13.85 2.05 3.24
CA GLY A 116 13.16 3.28 3.64
C GLY A 116 12.70 4.10 2.44
N LEU A 117 11.96 3.46 1.52
CA LEU A 117 11.51 4.10 0.27
C LEU A 117 10.77 5.41 0.52
N PHE A 118 9.90 5.44 1.53
CA PHE A 118 9.05 6.57 1.86
C PHE A 118 9.78 7.73 2.55
N SER A 119 10.96 7.50 3.12
CA SER A 119 11.75 8.51 3.84
C SER A 119 12.94 9.03 3.02
N SER A 120 13.47 8.23 2.09
CA SER A 120 14.62 8.63 1.29
C SER A 120 14.24 9.09 -0.12
N THR A 121 14.53 10.37 -0.41
CA THR A 121 14.38 10.97 -1.74
C THR A 121 15.16 10.21 -2.81
N GLN A 122 16.40 9.81 -2.53
CA GLN A 122 17.25 9.13 -3.50
C GLN A 122 16.69 7.75 -3.86
N VAL A 123 16.24 7.00 -2.85
CA VAL A 123 15.62 5.68 -3.05
C VAL A 123 14.29 5.83 -3.79
N THR A 124 13.49 6.86 -3.48
CA THR A 124 12.26 7.19 -4.21
C THR A 124 12.53 7.47 -5.69
N ILE A 125 13.51 8.33 -6.01
CA ILE A 125 13.87 8.63 -7.41
C ILE A 125 14.31 7.35 -8.12
N PHE A 126 15.21 6.58 -7.52
CA PHE A 126 15.70 5.33 -8.08
C PHE A 126 14.55 4.36 -8.37
N PHE A 127 13.63 4.19 -7.42
CA PHE A 127 12.45 3.35 -7.56
C PHE A 127 11.56 3.83 -8.71
N LEU A 128 11.18 5.11 -8.73
CA LEU A 128 10.29 5.69 -9.73
C LEU A 128 10.87 5.59 -11.15
N VAL A 129 12.14 5.93 -11.32
CA VAL A 129 12.85 5.83 -12.61
C VAL A 129 12.96 4.37 -13.04
N SER A 130 13.39 3.47 -12.14
CA SER A 130 13.51 2.04 -12.44
C SER A 130 12.16 1.43 -12.85
N PHE A 131 11.07 1.84 -12.19
CA PHE A 131 9.74 1.32 -12.47
C PHE A 131 9.21 1.79 -13.83
N VAL A 132 9.44 3.05 -14.20
CA VAL A 132 9.08 3.60 -15.53
C VAL A 132 9.94 2.98 -16.63
N SER A 133 11.24 2.88 -16.41
CA SER A 133 12.18 2.22 -17.32
C SER A 133 11.81 0.74 -17.53
N ALA A 134 11.46 0.02 -16.48
CA ALA A 134 10.98 -1.36 -16.59
C ALA A 134 9.69 -1.44 -17.43
N GLY A 135 8.75 -0.51 -17.25
CA GLY A 135 7.56 -0.41 -18.10
C GLY A 135 7.90 -0.21 -19.59
N PHE A 136 8.82 0.72 -19.89
CA PHE A 136 9.29 0.96 -21.26
C PHE A 136 10.01 -0.25 -21.86
N LEU A 137 11.01 -0.79 -21.17
CA LEU A 137 11.82 -1.93 -21.62
C LEU A 137 10.96 -3.18 -21.84
N LEU A 138 10.04 -3.48 -20.91
CA LEU A 138 9.12 -4.59 -21.09
C LEU A 138 8.08 -4.33 -22.18
N GLY A 139 7.84 -3.07 -22.57
CA GLY A 139 7.08 -2.72 -23.77
C GLY A 139 7.78 -3.13 -25.07
N LEU A 140 9.11 -3.03 -25.10
CA LEU A 140 9.94 -3.48 -26.23
C LEU A 140 9.97 -5.01 -26.38
N ILE A 141 9.70 -5.74 -25.29
CA ILE A 141 9.84 -7.20 -25.23
C ILE A 141 8.48 -7.90 -25.34
N LEU A 142 7.45 -7.34 -24.68
CA LEU A 142 6.14 -7.95 -24.51
C LEU A 142 5.09 -7.26 -25.39
N PRO A 143 4.12 -8.00 -25.95
CA PRO A 143 3.04 -7.42 -26.73
C PRO A 143 2.04 -6.62 -25.89
N GLY A 144 1.53 -5.52 -26.45
CA GLY A 144 0.50 -4.68 -25.82
C GLY A 144 0.98 -4.08 -24.51
N TRP A 145 0.09 -3.97 -23.52
CA TRP A 145 0.45 -3.52 -22.17
C TRP A 145 0.87 -4.70 -21.30
N GLY A 146 1.87 -5.44 -21.77
CA GLY A 146 2.34 -6.68 -21.15
C GLY A 146 2.86 -6.47 -19.72
N PHE A 147 3.54 -5.35 -19.45
CA PHE A 147 4.00 -5.00 -18.12
C PHE A 147 2.82 -4.88 -17.14
N CYS A 148 1.81 -4.09 -17.52
CA CYS A 148 0.62 -3.84 -16.69
C CYS A 148 -0.17 -5.11 -16.35
N LYS A 149 -0.08 -6.15 -17.17
CA LYS A 149 -0.77 -7.43 -16.98
C LYS A 149 0.09 -8.49 -16.25
N MET A 150 1.40 -8.53 -16.50
CA MET A 150 2.26 -9.65 -16.09
C MET A 150 3.34 -9.30 -15.07
N PHE A 151 3.66 -8.03 -14.89
CA PHE A 151 4.81 -7.62 -14.06
C PHE A 151 4.47 -6.53 -13.05
N CYS A 152 3.50 -5.66 -13.34
CA CYS A 152 3.14 -4.55 -12.47
C CYS A 152 2.55 -5.04 -11.13
N PRO A 153 3.30 -4.96 -10.02
CA PRO A 153 2.90 -5.49 -8.72
C PRO A 153 1.73 -4.70 -8.13
N ILE A 154 1.83 -3.37 -8.21
CA ILE A 154 0.78 -2.41 -7.82
C ILE A 154 -0.48 -2.64 -8.67
N GLY A 155 -0.31 -2.96 -9.96
CA GLY A 155 -1.41 -3.29 -10.86
C GLY A 155 -2.18 -4.55 -10.43
N THR A 156 -1.51 -5.53 -9.82
CA THR A 156 -2.15 -6.73 -9.27
C THR A 156 -2.86 -6.47 -7.95
N LEU A 157 -2.27 -5.67 -7.07
CA LEU A 157 -2.95 -5.19 -5.86
C LEU A 157 -4.25 -4.45 -6.22
N PHE A 158 -4.14 -3.46 -7.11
CA PHE A 158 -5.29 -2.65 -7.54
C PHE A 158 -6.29 -3.43 -8.39
N GLY A 159 -5.84 -4.44 -9.13
CA GLY A 159 -6.72 -5.39 -9.82
C GLY A 159 -7.55 -6.22 -8.85
N SER A 160 -6.98 -6.60 -7.71
CA SER A 160 -7.71 -7.34 -6.69
C SER A 160 -8.76 -6.44 -6.03
N PHE A 161 -8.37 -5.22 -5.63
CA PHE A 161 -9.29 -4.26 -4.98
C PHE A 161 -10.32 -3.62 -5.91
N SER A 162 -10.04 -3.47 -7.22
CA SER A 162 -11.01 -2.92 -8.17
C SER A 162 -12.25 -3.81 -8.38
N ARG A 163 -12.25 -5.03 -7.84
CA ARG A 163 -13.46 -5.88 -7.78
C ARG A 163 -14.52 -5.32 -6.83
N LEU A 164 -14.11 -4.45 -5.90
CA LEU A 164 -14.98 -3.75 -4.96
C LEU A 164 -15.50 -2.42 -5.53
N SER A 165 -15.05 -1.99 -6.71
CA SER A 165 -15.34 -0.65 -7.21
C SER A 165 -16.75 -0.46 -7.77
N PHE A 166 -17.24 0.78 -7.72
CA PHE A 166 -18.54 1.17 -8.27
C PHE A 166 -18.54 1.38 -9.78
N LEU A 167 -17.37 1.48 -10.41
CA LEU A 167 -17.25 1.68 -11.85
C LEU A 167 -16.44 0.56 -12.50
N GLY A 168 -16.79 0.24 -13.74
CA GLY A 168 -16.05 -0.72 -14.54
C GLY A 168 -16.54 -0.76 -15.98
N VAL A 169 -15.80 -1.46 -16.84
CA VAL A 169 -16.20 -1.66 -18.24
C VAL A 169 -17.10 -2.89 -18.32
N ARG A 170 -18.30 -2.73 -18.90
CA ARG A 170 -19.22 -3.84 -19.21
C ARG A 170 -19.76 -3.69 -20.64
N THR A 171 -20.26 -4.79 -21.17
CA THR A 171 -20.82 -4.88 -22.52
C THR A 171 -22.30 -5.23 -22.47
N ASP A 172 -23.11 -4.47 -23.20
CA ASP A 172 -24.49 -4.84 -23.52
C ASP A 172 -24.46 -6.07 -24.45
N LYS A 173 -24.91 -7.23 -23.95
CA LYS A 173 -24.87 -8.51 -24.68
C LYS A 173 -25.67 -8.46 -25.97
N VAL A 174 -26.88 -7.88 -25.94
CA VAL A 174 -27.79 -7.82 -27.09
C VAL A 174 -27.17 -7.00 -28.22
N LYS A 175 -26.55 -5.86 -27.90
CA LYS A 175 -25.83 -5.06 -28.90
C LYS A 175 -24.53 -5.74 -29.34
N CYS A 176 -23.83 -6.38 -28.43
CA CYS A 176 -22.55 -7.02 -28.72
C CYS A 176 -22.72 -8.18 -29.71
N GLU A 177 -23.75 -9.01 -29.56
CA GLU A 177 -24.01 -10.18 -30.40
C GLU A 177 -24.18 -9.83 -31.89
N LYS A 178 -24.74 -8.65 -32.19
CA LYS A 178 -24.87 -8.13 -33.57
C LYS A 178 -23.53 -7.81 -34.22
N CYS A 179 -22.49 -7.51 -33.42
CA CYS A 179 -21.17 -7.15 -33.91
C CYS A 179 -20.38 -8.39 -34.35
N LYS A 180 -20.19 -8.55 -35.66
CA LYS A 180 -19.36 -9.62 -36.24
C LYS A 180 -17.86 -9.30 -36.26
N THR A 181 -17.49 -8.02 -36.38
CA THR A 181 -16.07 -7.59 -36.52
C THR A 181 -15.28 -7.70 -35.22
N LYS A 182 -15.93 -7.47 -34.07
CA LYS A 182 -15.32 -7.51 -32.72
C LYS A 182 -14.00 -6.70 -32.63
N GLU A 183 -13.96 -5.51 -33.24
CA GLU A 183 -12.81 -4.59 -33.25
C GLU A 183 -12.28 -4.23 -31.84
N CYS A 184 -13.11 -4.34 -30.81
CA CYS A 184 -12.68 -4.22 -29.42
C CYS A 184 -11.65 -5.30 -28.99
N VAL A 185 -11.62 -6.45 -29.66
CA VAL A 185 -10.71 -7.58 -29.40
C VAL A 185 -9.65 -7.71 -30.49
N VAL A 186 -10.01 -7.52 -31.76
CA VAL A 186 -9.07 -7.70 -32.89
C VAL A 186 -8.31 -6.42 -33.26
N GLY A 187 -8.84 -5.25 -32.90
CA GLY A 187 -8.33 -3.94 -33.29
C GLY A 187 -9.11 -3.37 -34.48
N GLY A 188 -9.17 -2.05 -34.57
CA GLY A 188 -9.85 -1.31 -35.65
C GLY A 188 -9.05 -0.04 -35.93
N GLU A 189 -9.74 1.11 -35.97
CA GLU A 189 -9.10 2.44 -36.02
C GLU A 189 -8.13 2.64 -34.83
N TYR A 190 -8.52 2.18 -33.64
CA TYR A 190 -7.67 2.19 -32.46
C TYR A 190 -7.08 0.80 -32.17
N PRO A 191 -5.97 0.72 -31.41
CA PRO A 191 -5.41 -0.55 -30.97
C PRO A 191 -6.46 -1.43 -30.26
N LYS A 192 -6.32 -2.75 -30.40
CA LYS A 192 -7.12 -3.72 -29.64
C LYS A 192 -6.89 -3.58 -28.13
N CYS A 193 -7.74 -4.22 -27.32
CA CYS A 193 -7.58 -4.26 -25.86
C CYS A 193 -6.12 -4.62 -25.46
N PRO A 194 -5.38 -3.71 -24.81
CA PRO A 194 -3.93 -3.85 -24.65
C PRO A 194 -3.56 -4.90 -23.60
N THR A 195 -4.51 -5.27 -22.73
CA THR A 195 -4.36 -6.37 -21.77
C THR A 195 -5.03 -7.66 -22.26
N PHE A 196 -5.42 -7.74 -23.53
CA PHE A 196 -5.93 -8.95 -24.17
C PHE A 196 -7.12 -9.60 -23.45
N ILE A 197 -8.03 -8.77 -22.92
CA ILE A 197 -9.27 -9.24 -22.31
C ILE A 197 -10.28 -9.53 -23.42
N ASN A 198 -11.08 -10.58 -23.24
CA ASN A 198 -12.27 -10.79 -24.04
C ASN A 198 -13.35 -9.79 -23.63
N VAL A 199 -13.32 -8.59 -24.22
CA VAL A 199 -14.24 -7.49 -23.88
C VAL A 199 -15.72 -7.90 -23.96
N PRO A 200 -16.20 -8.61 -25.00
CA PRO A 200 -17.58 -9.14 -25.03
C PRO A 200 -18.00 -9.99 -23.83
N LYS A 201 -17.05 -10.65 -23.14
CA LYS A 201 -17.29 -11.51 -21.99
C LYS A 201 -16.71 -10.92 -20.69
N ILE A 202 -16.44 -9.62 -20.66
CA ILE A 202 -15.87 -8.98 -19.48
C ILE A 202 -16.87 -9.02 -18.31
N LYS A 203 -16.46 -9.67 -17.23
CA LYS A 203 -17.22 -9.74 -15.97
C LYS A 203 -16.49 -9.16 -14.78
N SER A 204 -15.18 -8.88 -14.93
CA SER A 204 -14.35 -8.41 -13.83
C SER A 204 -13.46 -7.24 -14.22
N ASN A 205 -13.28 -6.34 -13.27
CA ASN A 205 -12.36 -5.21 -13.32
C ASN A 205 -10.90 -5.61 -13.10
N LYS A 206 -10.63 -6.84 -12.65
CA LYS A 206 -9.29 -7.30 -12.29
C LYS A 206 -8.25 -7.02 -13.36
N ASP A 207 -8.48 -7.47 -14.58
CA ASP A 207 -7.50 -7.34 -15.67
C ASP A 207 -7.68 -6.05 -16.49
N CYS A 208 -8.79 -5.35 -16.28
CA CYS A 208 -9.17 -4.17 -17.05
C CYS A 208 -8.47 -2.92 -16.51
N VAL A 209 -7.50 -2.39 -17.25
CA VAL A 209 -6.85 -1.09 -16.97
C VAL A 209 -7.70 0.13 -17.36
N MET A 210 -8.93 -0.10 -17.82
CA MET A 210 -9.90 0.95 -18.18
C MET A 210 -9.40 1.99 -19.20
N CYS A 211 -8.48 1.63 -20.10
CA CYS A 211 -7.92 2.52 -21.14
C CYS A 211 -8.92 3.05 -22.18
N GLY A 212 -10.11 2.45 -22.30
CA GLY A 212 -11.17 2.94 -23.20
C GLY A 212 -11.05 2.57 -24.68
N TYR A 213 -9.96 1.93 -25.15
CA TYR A 213 -9.85 1.54 -26.57
C TYR A 213 -11.02 0.69 -27.08
N CYS A 214 -11.51 -0.23 -26.25
CA CYS A 214 -12.65 -1.06 -26.59
C CYS A 214 -13.96 -0.28 -26.78
N ILE A 215 -14.10 0.88 -26.14
CA ILE A 215 -15.26 1.79 -26.25
C ILE A 215 -15.15 2.60 -27.54
N LYS A 216 -13.92 3.00 -27.90
CA LYS A 216 -13.63 3.68 -29.18
C LYS A 216 -13.87 2.78 -30.38
N ASN A 217 -13.39 1.54 -30.33
CA ASN A 217 -13.56 0.54 -31.38
C ASN A 217 -14.95 -0.14 -31.40
N CYS A 218 -15.93 0.33 -30.63
CA CYS A 218 -17.24 -0.34 -30.59
C CYS A 218 -18.26 0.38 -31.49
N PRO A 219 -18.56 -0.16 -32.69
CA PRO A 219 -19.50 0.49 -33.62
C PRO A 219 -20.94 0.52 -33.08
N TYR A 220 -21.32 -0.45 -32.24
CA TYR A 220 -22.66 -0.55 -31.67
C TYR A 220 -22.81 0.10 -30.29
N ASP A 221 -21.78 0.78 -29.79
CA ASP A 221 -21.79 1.39 -28.45
C ASP A 221 -22.19 0.37 -27.36
N SER A 222 -21.71 -0.87 -27.47
CA SER A 222 -21.97 -1.95 -26.51
C SER A 222 -21.04 -1.88 -25.31
N ALA A 223 -19.73 -1.69 -25.53
CA ALA A 223 -18.74 -1.54 -24.47
C ALA A 223 -18.81 -0.12 -23.87
N LYS A 224 -19.03 -0.03 -22.55
CA LYS A 224 -19.13 1.25 -21.83
C LYS A 224 -18.54 1.15 -20.44
N ILE A 225 -18.09 2.28 -19.92
CA ILE A 225 -17.89 2.44 -18.47
C ILE A 225 -19.26 2.67 -17.85
N CYS A 226 -19.67 1.79 -16.94
CA CYS A 226 -20.95 1.83 -16.27
C CYS A 226 -20.79 1.68 -14.76
N LYS A 227 -21.85 2.05 -14.04
CA LYS A 227 -21.95 1.76 -12.60
C LYS A 227 -22.17 0.26 -12.41
N ILE A 228 -21.47 -0.31 -11.44
CA ILE A 228 -21.57 -1.70 -11.02
C ILE A 228 -21.88 -1.67 -9.53
N LYS A 229 -22.67 -2.63 -9.04
CA LYS A 229 -22.87 -2.81 -7.60
C LYS A 229 -21.53 -3.22 -6.97
N ALA A 230 -21.07 -2.49 -5.96
CA ALA A 230 -19.81 -2.81 -5.28
C ALA A 230 -19.85 -4.26 -4.75
N GLY A 231 -18.80 -5.03 -5.03
CA GLY A 231 -18.67 -6.43 -4.61
C GLY A 231 -19.51 -7.44 -5.41
N GLU A 232 -20.28 -7.04 -6.42
CA GLU A 232 -21.06 -7.97 -7.26
C GLU A 232 -20.15 -8.99 -7.96
N GLU A 233 -18.95 -8.56 -8.36
CA GLU A 233 -17.95 -9.47 -8.96
C GLU A 233 -17.54 -10.61 -8.02
N LEU A 234 -17.58 -10.38 -6.71
CA LEU A 234 -17.25 -11.40 -5.71
C LEU A 234 -18.39 -12.39 -5.56
N ARG A 235 -19.63 -11.91 -5.55
CA ARG A 235 -20.84 -12.75 -5.51
C ARG A 235 -20.95 -13.65 -6.73
N GLU A 236 -20.65 -13.13 -7.92
CA GLU A 236 -20.64 -13.89 -9.17
C GLU A 236 -19.40 -14.81 -9.34
N LYS A 237 -18.46 -14.82 -8.37
CA LYS A 237 -17.18 -15.54 -8.45
C LYS A 237 -16.41 -15.23 -9.75
N ALA A 238 -16.46 -13.98 -10.20
CA ALA A 238 -16.01 -13.58 -11.53
C ALA A 238 -14.50 -13.74 -11.71
N GLY A 239 -14.05 -14.83 -12.33
CA GLY A 239 -12.63 -15.05 -12.64
C GLY A 239 -11.75 -15.27 -11.40
N PHE A 240 -12.27 -15.94 -10.38
CA PHE A 240 -11.51 -16.32 -9.19
C PHE A 240 -10.36 -17.26 -9.54
N SER A 241 -9.20 -17.05 -8.92
CA SER A 241 -8.01 -17.83 -9.18
C SER A 241 -7.28 -18.17 -7.89
N LEU A 242 -6.67 -19.36 -7.86
CA LEU A 242 -5.96 -19.85 -6.67
C LEU A 242 -4.86 -18.88 -6.25
N ARG A 243 -4.04 -18.41 -7.21
CA ARG A 243 -2.94 -17.46 -6.96
C ARG A 243 -3.40 -16.16 -6.29
N GLU A 244 -4.55 -15.63 -6.71
CA GLU A 244 -5.11 -14.40 -6.14
C GLU A 244 -5.68 -14.65 -4.74
N SER A 245 -6.29 -15.81 -4.51
CA SER A 245 -6.74 -16.21 -3.18
C SER A 245 -5.57 -16.25 -2.18
N PHE A 246 -4.48 -16.93 -2.52
CA PHE A 246 -3.25 -16.94 -1.71
C PHE A 246 -2.66 -15.54 -1.54
N PHE A 247 -2.68 -14.71 -2.59
CA PHE A 247 -2.21 -13.33 -2.50
C PHE A 247 -3.02 -12.51 -1.49
N ILE A 248 -4.35 -12.60 -1.50
CA ILE A 248 -5.22 -11.89 -0.56
C ILE A 248 -4.91 -12.28 0.89
N ILE A 249 -4.67 -13.57 1.15
CA ILE A 249 -4.29 -14.04 2.48
C ILE A 249 -2.88 -13.59 2.87
N ALA A 250 -1.93 -13.63 1.93
CA ALA A 250 -0.58 -13.12 2.18
C ALA A 250 -0.59 -11.60 2.44
N LEU A 251 -1.50 -10.83 1.84
CA LEU A 251 -1.71 -9.42 2.18
C LEU A 251 -2.22 -9.24 3.62
N LEU A 252 -3.09 -10.12 4.12
CA LEU A 252 -3.49 -10.10 5.54
C LEU A 252 -2.28 -10.29 6.46
N GLY A 253 -1.46 -11.31 6.20
CA GLY A 253 -0.24 -11.52 6.99
C GLY A 253 0.70 -10.32 6.92
N MET A 254 0.93 -9.78 5.72
CA MET A 254 1.78 -8.61 5.51
C MET A 254 1.26 -7.36 6.23
N SER A 255 -0.05 -7.15 6.29
CA SER A 255 -0.57 -5.98 7.00
C SER A 255 -0.16 -5.95 8.48
N VAL A 256 0.13 -7.12 9.11
CA VAL A 256 0.43 -7.17 10.55
C VAL A 256 1.71 -6.38 10.80
N LEU A 257 2.72 -6.61 9.96
CA LEU A 257 3.97 -5.87 9.96
C LEU A 257 3.76 -4.37 9.78
N LEU A 258 2.87 -3.97 8.86
CA LEU A 258 2.55 -2.56 8.62
C LEU A 258 1.87 -1.89 9.83
N THR A 259 1.32 -2.69 10.74
CA THR A 259 0.52 -2.21 11.86
C THR A 259 1.31 -2.16 13.15
N THR A 260 2.17 -3.14 13.39
CA THR A 260 2.87 -3.33 14.67
C THR A 260 4.05 -2.38 14.88
N ARG A 261 4.21 -1.33 14.04
CA ARG A 261 5.36 -0.39 14.09
C ARG A 261 6.71 -1.14 14.19
N GLY A 262 6.83 -2.28 13.50
CA GLY A 262 8.00 -3.17 13.57
C GLY A 262 7.68 -4.60 14.04
N THR A 263 8.71 -5.29 14.52
CA THR A 263 8.73 -6.74 14.75
C THR A 263 8.09 -7.17 16.08
N LEU A 264 6.89 -7.74 16.04
CA LEU A 264 6.14 -8.11 17.26
C LEU A 264 6.63 -9.42 17.90
N LEU A 265 7.08 -10.39 17.12
CA LEU A 265 7.40 -11.74 17.62
C LEU A 265 8.85 -11.88 18.09
N LEU A 266 9.78 -11.13 17.50
CA LEU A 266 11.20 -11.33 17.77
C LEU A 266 11.84 -10.27 18.68
N ARG A 267 11.08 -9.23 19.08
CA ARG A 267 11.50 -8.32 20.17
C ARG A 267 11.62 -9.04 21.52
N PHE A 268 10.92 -10.16 21.72
CA PHE A 268 11.09 -11.02 22.91
C PHE A 268 12.50 -11.60 23.04
N PHE A 269 13.29 -11.59 21.96
CA PHE A 269 14.65 -12.12 21.94
C PHE A 269 15.73 -11.03 21.92
N ASP A 270 15.35 -9.77 22.25
CA ASP A 270 16.26 -8.61 22.31
C ASP A 270 17.10 -8.38 21.04
N ALA A 271 16.57 -8.86 19.91
CA ALA A 271 17.17 -8.67 18.60
C ALA A 271 16.60 -7.39 17.97
N SER A 272 17.44 -6.67 17.25
CA SER A 272 17.10 -5.49 16.44
C SER A 272 17.75 -5.61 15.05
N GLY A 273 17.24 -4.87 14.06
CA GLY A 273 17.84 -4.85 12.71
C GLY A 273 16.88 -5.15 11.55
N SER A 274 17.37 -4.87 10.34
CA SER A 274 16.69 -5.19 9.07
C SER A 274 16.45 -6.69 8.86
N LEU A 275 17.37 -7.54 9.36
CA LEU A 275 17.23 -9.00 9.32
C LEU A 275 16.03 -9.49 10.13
N LEU A 276 15.76 -8.86 11.28
CA LEU A 276 14.63 -9.21 12.12
C LEU A 276 13.30 -8.92 11.44
N ARG A 277 13.19 -7.75 10.80
CA ARG A 277 12.01 -7.39 10.00
C ARG A 277 11.80 -8.33 8.83
N ALA A 278 12.91 -8.76 8.20
CA ALA A 278 12.85 -9.73 7.13
C ALA A 278 12.26 -11.07 7.60
N ILE A 279 12.68 -11.54 8.77
CA ILE A 279 12.16 -12.78 9.37
C ILE A 279 10.69 -12.60 9.72
N ASP A 280 10.32 -11.54 10.43
CA ASP A 280 8.93 -11.27 10.81
C ASP A 280 8.01 -11.13 9.59
N PHE A 281 8.47 -10.50 8.52
CA PHE A 281 7.73 -10.40 7.26
C PHE A 281 7.38 -11.79 6.69
N VAL A 282 8.36 -12.69 6.65
CA VAL A 282 8.15 -14.07 6.15
C VAL A 282 7.28 -14.87 7.12
N LEU A 283 7.50 -14.73 8.43
CA LEU A 283 6.75 -15.43 9.47
C LEU A 283 5.27 -15.07 9.42
N TRP A 284 4.91 -13.78 9.40
CA TRP A 284 3.50 -13.36 9.39
C TRP A 284 2.76 -13.81 8.14
N ILE A 285 3.39 -13.72 6.97
CA ILE A 285 2.81 -14.28 5.74
C ILE A 285 2.64 -15.80 5.88
N GLY A 286 3.66 -16.50 6.40
CA GLY A 286 3.63 -17.95 6.63
C GLY A 286 2.51 -18.38 7.58
N ILE A 287 2.34 -17.69 8.70
CA ILE A 287 1.30 -17.96 9.71
C ILE A 287 -0.10 -17.83 9.10
N PHE A 288 -0.39 -16.72 8.41
CA PHE A 288 -1.71 -16.51 7.81
C PHE A 288 -1.99 -17.51 6.67
N LEU A 289 -0.98 -17.83 5.86
CA LEU A 289 -1.12 -18.88 4.85
C LEU A 289 -1.35 -20.26 5.48
N GLY A 290 -0.63 -20.60 6.56
CA GLY A 290 -0.80 -21.84 7.31
C GLY A 290 -2.19 -21.96 7.93
N LEU A 291 -2.66 -20.91 8.61
CA LEU A 291 -4.01 -20.83 9.16
C LEU A 291 -5.07 -20.97 8.06
N PHE A 292 -4.87 -20.32 6.91
CA PHE A 292 -5.78 -20.43 5.78
C PHE A 292 -5.85 -21.87 5.24
N LEU A 293 -4.70 -22.53 5.07
CA LEU A 293 -4.65 -23.93 4.66
C LEU A 293 -5.36 -24.84 5.67
N PHE A 294 -5.11 -24.62 6.97
CA PHE A 294 -5.70 -25.37 8.08
C PHE A 294 -7.22 -25.21 8.15
N ILE A 295 -7.73 -23.98 8.12
CA ILE A 295 -9.17 -23.68 8.13
C ILE A 295 -9.89 -24.42 7.00
N ASN A 296 -9.31 -24.44 5.79
CA ASN A 296 -9.93 -25.09 4.63
C ASN A 296 -9.93 -26.63 4.72
N LEU A 297 -9.20 -27.27 5.66
CA LEU A 297 -9.29 -28.72 5.91
C LEU A 297 -10.62 -29.11 6.57
N PHE A 298 -11.21 -28.20 7.36
CA PHE A 298 -12.49 -28.42 8.04
C PHE A 298 -13.71 -28.11 7.17
N VAL A 299 -13.48 -27.64 5.94
CA VAL A 299 -14.53 -27.24 5.02
C VAL A 299 -14.89 -28.40 4.08
N LYS A 300 -16.12 -28.91 4.19
CA LYS A 300 -16.62 -29.97 3.29
C LYS A 300 -16.53 -29.56 1.82
N GLY A 301 -16.16 -30.50 0.94
CA GLY A 301 -16.07 -30.30 -0.51
C GLY A 301 -14.64 -30.40 -1.05
N SER A 302 -14.44 -29.98 -2.30
CA SER A 302 -13.12 -30.01 -2.92
C SER A 302 -12.19 -28.98 -2.28
N TYR A 303 -11.09 -29.46 -1.67
CA TYR A 303 -10.09 -28.61 -1.01
C TYR A 303 -9.54 -27.52 -1.93
N ARG A 304 -9.22 -27.87 -3.18
CA ARG A 304 -8.70 -26.91 -4.18
C ARG A 304 -9.71 -25.84 -4.54
N GLU A 305 -11.00 -26.19 -4.62
CA GLU A 305 -12.06 -25.22 -4.90
C GLU A 305 -12.32 -24.31 -3.70
N ASN A 306 -12.31 -24.87 -2.49
CA ASN A 306 -12.38 -24.10 -1.25
C ASN A 306 -11.25 -23.07 -1.22
N LEU A 307 -9.99 -23.50 -1.36
CA LEU A 307 -8.84 -22.61 -1.42
C LEU A 307 -8.93 -21.56 -2.53
N ARG A 308 -9.49 -21.88 -3.70
CA ARG A 308 -9.67 -20.90 -4.78
C ARG A 308 -10.65 -19.79 -4.42
N ASN A 309 -11.73 -20.14 -3.72
CA ASN A 309 -12.87 -19.25 -3.53
C ASN A 309 -12.81 -18.51 -2.18
N SER A 310 -12.26 -19.14 -1.13
CA SER A 310 -12.32 -18.63 0.24
C SER A 310 -11.44 -17.42 0.49
N GLY A 311 -10.30 -17.25 -0.19
CA GLY A 311 -9.48 -16.04 -0.04
C GLY A 311 -10.21 -14.76 -0.42
N PHE A 312 -11.14 -14.82 -1.39
CA PHE A 312 -11.95 -13.67 -1.80
C PHE A 312 -12.97 -13.23 -0.75
N VAL A 313 -13.32 -14.10 0.20
CA VAL A 313 -14.17 -13.74 1.35
C VAL A 313 -13.50 -12.68 2.19
N TYR A 314 -12.17 -12.75 2.34
CA TYR A 314 -11.40 -11.80 3.15
C TYR A 314 -11.05 -10.51 2.39
N LEU A 315 -11.30 -10.42 1.08
CA LEU A 315 -10.91 -9.26 0.28
C LEU A 315 -11.47 -7.93 0.83
N PRO A 316 -12.75 -7.82 1.26
CA PRO A 316 -13.25 -6.60 1.89
C PRO A 316 -12.52 -6.25 3.19
N LEU A 317 -12.21 -7.25 4.02
CA LEU A 317 -11.44 -7.07 5.25
C LEU A 317 -10.02 -6.57 4.98
N VAL A 318 -9.30 -7.21 4.04
CA VAL A 318 -7.96 -6.77 3.61
C VAL A 318 -8.03 -5.35 3.09
N PHE A 319 -9.03 -5.05 2.26
CA PHE A 319 -9.20 -3.72 1.70
C PHE A 319 -9.40 -2.67 2.80
N SER A 320 -10.28 -2.94 3.78
CA SER A 320 -10.51 -2.05 4.94
C SER A 320 -9.24 -1.81 5.75
N LEU A 321 -8.45 -2.86 6.02
CA LEU A 321 -7.18 -2.76 6.75
C LEU A 321 -6.19 -1.87 6.00
N PHE A 322 -5.94 -2.14 4.72
CA PHE A 322 -5.02 -1.35 3.91
C PHE A 322 -5.54 0.08 3.68
N PHE A 323 -6.85 0.26 3.53
CA PHE A 323 -7.47 1.57 3.43
C PHE A 323 -7.16 2.39 4.68
N PHE A 324 -7.36 1.80 5.87
CA PHE A 324 -7.02 2.46 7.12
C PHE A 324 -5.52 2.77 7.21
N LEU A 325 -4.66 1.77 6.99
CA LEU A 325 -3.20 1.92 7.09
C LEU A 325 -2.63 2.96 6.12
N ILE A 326 -3.11 2.98 4.88
CA ILE A 326 -2.59 3.90 3.86
C ILE A 326 -3.21 5.28 4.04
N VAL A 327 -4.53 5.39 4.20
CA VAL A 327 -5.20 6.69 4.23
C VAL A 327 -4.93 7.40 5.55
N PHE A 328 -5.16 6.73 6.68
CA PHE A 328 -4.95 7.37 7.97
C PHE A 328 -3.48 7.35 8.35
N GLY A 329 -2.72 6.27 8.08
CA GLY A 329 -1.30 6.23 8.45
C GLY A 329 -0.44 7.31 7.80
N PHE A 330 -0.78 7.75 6.58
CA PHE A 330 -0.08 8.85 5.92
C PHE A 330 -0.70 10.22 6.17
N LEU A 331 -2.03 10.33 6.28
CA LEU A 331 -2.70 11.63 6.45
C LEU A 331 -2.81 12.09 7.91
N THR A 332 -2.56 11.23 8.91
CA THR A 332 -2.63 11.61 10.33
C THR A 332 -1.85 12.88 10.68
N PRO A 333 -0.63 13.14 10.15
CA PRO A 333 0.09 14.36 10.46
C PRO A 333 -0.56 15.65 9.93
N LEU A 334 -1.44 15.53 8.93
CA LEU A 334 -2.11 16.68 8.30
C LEU A 334 -3.44 17.04 8.94
N THR A 335 -3.97 16.14 9.75
CA THR A 335 -5.28 16.27 10.31
C THR A 335 -5.15 16.66 11.77
N SER A 336 -5.72 17.79 12.18
CA SER A 336 -5.94 18.13 13.59
C SER A 336 -6.99 17.23 14.28
N ILE A 337 -7.23 16.05 13.69
CA ILE A 337 -8.15 15.04 14.19
C ILE A 337 -7.47 14.40 15.40
N GLY A 338 -8.04 14.61 16.59
CA GLY A 338 -7.51 14.01 17.82
C GLY A 338 -7.44 12.48 17.73
N ASP A 339 -6.49 11.87 18.45
CA ASP A 339 -6.21 10.43 18.43
C ASP A 339 -7.46 9.56 18.63
N THR A 340 -8.40 10.02 19.44
CA THR A 340 -9.70 9.36 19.67
C THR A 340 -10.51 9.20 18.38
N MET A 341 -10.53 10.21 17.52
CA MET A 341 -11.31 10.16 16.27
C MET A 341 -10.64 9.27 15.22
N ILE A 342 -9.30 9.21 15.20
CA ILE A 342 -8.55 8.24 14.39
C ILE A 342 -8.80 6.81 14.89
N ALA A 343 -8.82 6.61 16.20
CA ALA A 343 -9.15 5.32 16.81
C ALA A 343 -10.59 4.90 16.49
N VAL A 344 -11.55 5.81 16.51
CA VAL A 344 -12.95 5.52 16.17
C VAL A 344 -13.10 5.20 14.68
N SER A 345 -12.50 6.00 13.79
CA SER A 345 -12.59 5.78 12.33
C SER A 345 -12.06 4.40 11.93
N LYS A 346 -10.99 3.96 12.59
CA LYS A 346 -10.40 2.65 12.48
C LYS A 346 -11.36 1.50 12.79
N TYR A 347 -12.02 1.51 13.95
CA TYR A 347 -12.97 0.46 14.32
C TYR A 347 -14.17 0.44 13.38
N ILE A 348 -14.63 1.61 12.93
CA ILE A 348 -15.71 1.72 11.94
C ILE A 348 -15.30 1.06 10.62
N ILE A 349 -14.13 1.41 10.07
CA ILE A 349 -13.65 0.88 8.79
C ILE A 349 -13.41 -0.63 8.87
N LEU A 350 -12.79 -1.10 9.96
CA LEU A 350 -12.57 -2.53 10.18
C LEU A 350 -13.90 -3.27 10.35
N GLY A 351 -14.84 -2.71 11.12
CA GLY A 351 -16.18 -3.25 11.31
C GLY A 351 -16.95 -3.39 9.99
N ILE A 352 -16.89 -2.38 9.12
CA ILE A 352 -17.47 -2.46 7.76
C ILE A 352 -16.84 -3.62 6.98
N GLY A 353 -15.52 -3.78 7.04
CA GLY A 353 -14.81 -4.87 6.37
C GLY A 353 -15.23 -6.26 6.89
N VAL A 354 -15.39 -6.41 8.20
CA VAL A 354 -15.84 -7.64 8.87
C VAL A 354 -17.27 -8.00 8.50
N ILE A 355 -18.19 -7.03 8.57
CA ILE A 355 -19.60 -7.22 8.24
C ILE A 355 -19.73 -7.62 6.77
N TRP A 356 -19.00 -6.92 5.89
CA TRP A 356 -19.04 -7.23 4.46
C TRP A 356 -18.46 -8.61 4.15
N SER A 357 -17.29 -8.94 4.72
CA SER A 357 -16.66 -10.26 4.54
C SER A 357 -17.54 -11.38 5.08
N SER A 358 -18.20 -11.17 6.23
CA SER A 358 -19.15 -12.12 6.81
C SER A 358 -20.37 -12.33 5.91
N LYS A 359 -20.99 -11.25 5.43
CA LYS A 359 -22.11 -11.34 4.50
C LYS A 359 -21.74 -12.07 3.21
N LEU A 360 -20.57 -11.77 2.65
CA LEU A 360 -20.07 -12.43 1.45
C LEU A 360 -19.79 -13.92 1.70
N SER A 361 -19.25 -14.26 2.86
CA SER A 361 -19.04 -15.66 3.27
C SER A 361 -20.36 -16.44 3.28
N TYR A 362 -21.40 -15.85 3.86
CA TYR A 362 -22.74 -16.43 3.90
C TYR A 362 -23.28 -16.64 2.48
N ASP A 363 -23.26 -15.60 1.65
CA ASP A 363 -23.74 -15.63 0.25
C ASP A 363 -22.99 -16.69 -0.59
N LEU A 364 -21.69 -16.91 -0.36
CA LEU A 364 -20.86 -17.79 -1.19
C LEU A 364 -20.86 -19.26 -0.76
N PHE A 365 -21.08 -19.52 0.53
CA PHE A 365 -20.77 -20.81 1.13
C PHE A 365 -21.86 -21.39 2.05
N ASP A 366 -22.91 -20.65 2.39
CA ASP A 366 -24.12 -21.07 3.13
C ASP A 366 -23.85 -22.14 4.23
N LYS A 367 -23.88 -23.44 3.91
CA LYS A 367 -23.58 -24.55 4.82
C LYS A 367 -22.15 -24.58 5.42
N ARG A 368 -21.19 -23.87 4.82
CA ARG A 368 -19.79 -23.77 5.29
C ARG A 368 -19.49 -22.40 5.90
N PHE A 369 -20.49 -21.52 5.97
CA PHE A 369 -20.36 -20.15 6.46
C PHE A 369 -19.74 -20.07 7.85
N LEU A 370 -20.18 -20.92 8.79
CA LEU A 370 -19.78 -20.84 10.20
C LEU A 370 -18.25 -20.91 10.38
N VAL A 371 -17.56 -21.78 9.63
CA VAL A 371 -16.10 -21.94 9.70
C VAL A 371 -15.40 -20.63 9.31
N TYR A 372 -15.82 -20.04 8.19
CA TYR A 372 -15.26 -18.78 7.72
C TYR A 372 -15.67 -17.61 8.62
N PHE A 373 -16.90 -17.58 9.12
CA PHE A 373 -17.38 -16.55 10.05
C PHE A 373 -16.52 -16.50 11.31
N ILE A 374 -16.32 -17.66 11.96
CA ILE A 374 -15.45 -17.76 13.14
C ILE A 374 -14.04 -17.29 12.81
N SER A 375 -13.49 -17.67 11.65
CA SER A 375 -12.16 -17.23 11.25
C SER A 375 -12.07 -15.71 11.02
N ILE A 376 -13.10 -15.09 10.44
CA ILE A 376 -13.14 -13.64 10.21
C ILE A 376 -13.19 -12.92 11.54
N ILE A 377 -14.02 -13.39 12.48
CA ILE A 377 -14.12 -12.82 13.83
C ILE A 377 -12.80 -12.99 14.57
N ALA A 378 -12.15 -14.16 14.49
CA ALA A 378 -10.85 -14.39 15.10
C ALA A 378 -9.77 -13.47 14.52
N ILE A 379 -9.71 -13.34 13.18
CA ILE A 379 -8.78 -12.42 12.50
C ILE A 379 -9.08 -10.97 12.90
N ALA A 380 -10.34 -10.55 12.89
CA ALA A 380 -10.73 -9.20 13.29
C ALA A 380 -10.43 -8.90 14.76
N GLY A 381 -10.67 -9.87 15.65
CA GLY A 381 -10.32 -9.79 17.06
C GLY A 381 -8.80 -9.64 17.24
N PHE A 382 -8.01 -10.49 16.57
CA PHE A 382 -6.55 -10.35 16.53
C PHE A 382 -6.13 -8.96 16.05
N TRP A 383 -6.75 -8.47 14.97
CA TRP A 383 -6.49 -7.13 14.47
C TRP A 383 -6.79 -6.08 15.50
N VAL A 384 -7.97 -6.09 16.12
CA VAL A 384 -8.32 -5.20 17.22
C VAL A 384 -7.27 -5.28 18.33
N LEU A 385 -6.82 -6.46 18.76
CA LEU A 385 -5.78 -6.60 19.77
C LEU A 385 -4.43 -5.98 19.36
N VAL A 386 -4.01 -6.20 18.11
CA VAL A 386 -2.77 -5.64 17.54
C VAL A 386 -2.86 -4.13 17.33
N LEU A 387 -4.06 -3.65 17.07
CA LEU A 387 -4.35 -2.30 16.65
C LEU A 387 -4.74 -1.37 17.81
N ILE A 388 -5.35 -1.86 18.88
CA ILE A 388 -5.53 -1.06 20.09
C ILE A 388 -4.12 -0.84 20.66
N PRO A 389 -3.74 0.39 21.06
CA PRO A 389 -2.69 0.53 22.04
C PRO A 389 -3.15 -0.15 23.35
N GLY A 390 -2.93 -1.48 23.47
CA GLY A 390 -3.28 -2.36 24.59
C GLY A 390 -4.62 -3.12 24.44
N PRO A 391 -4.61 -4.47 24.34
CA PRO A 391 -4.79 -5.31 25.54
C PRO A 391 -3.73 -6.41 25.72
N LEU A 392 -2.65 -6.40 24.93
CA LEU A 392 -1.39 -7.05 25.33
C LEU A 392 -0.61 -6.23 26.37
N SER A 393 -1.25 -5.22 26.95
CA SER A 393 -0.79 -4.38 28.07
C SER A 393 -0.99 -5.01 29.45
N LEU A 394 -1.18 -6.33 29.54
CA LEU A 394 -0.95 -7.06 30.80
C LEU A 394 0.52 -6.97 31.25
N PHE A 395 1.42 -6.53 30.36
CA PHE A 395 2.70 -5.93 30.73
C PHE A 395 2.61 -4.44 30.48
N SER A 396 2.60 -3.69 31.58
CA SER A 396 2.47 -2.25 31.68
C SER A 396 3.33 -1.48 30.65
N TYR A 397 2.71 -0.59 29.90
CA TYR A 397 3.37 0.65 29.46
C TYR A 397 2.33 1.76 29.55
N SER A 398 2.10 2.19 30.79
CA SER A 398 1.37 3.41 31.10
C SER A 398 2.02 4.62 30.42
N GLY A 399 1.22 5.65 30.16
CA GLY A 399 1.63 6.90 29.51
C GLY A 399 3.04 7.39 29.88
N ASN A 400 3.75 7.74 28.82
CA ASN A 400 5.16 8.11 28.72
C ASN A 400 5.58 9.28 29.61
N VAL A 401 5.87 9.00 30.87
CA VAL A 401 6.76 9.84 31.68
C VAL A 401 7.78 8.90 32.30
N TYR A 402 8.96 8.84 31.70
CA TYR A 402 10.13 8.21 32.33
C TYR A 402 10.78 9.26 33.21
N VAL A 403 10.75 9.05 34.54
CA VAL A 403 11.52 9.83 35.51
C VAL A 403 12.84 9.09 35.73
N VAL A 404 13.96 9.73 35.40
CA VAL A 404 15.30 9.12 35.56
C VAL A 404 16.13 9.95 36.53
N GLU A 405 16.72 9.29 37.53
CA GLU A 405 17.67 9.90 38.47
C GLU A 405 19.03 10.14 37.80
N GLU A 406 19.86 10.98 38.42
CA GLU A 406 21.20 11.31 37.92
C GLU A 406 22.03 10.04 37.69
N GLY A 407 22.59 9.89 36.49
CA GLY A 407 23.34 8.71 36.05
C GLY A 407 22.50 7.56 35.48
N GLY A 408 21.17 7.70 35.39
CA GLY A 408 20.30 6.66 34.85
C GLY A 408 20.29 6.54 33.32
N VAL A 409 19.68 5.46 32.82
CA VAL A 409 19.58 5.16 31.38
C VAL A 409 18.12 5.16 30.94
N VAL A 410 17.76 6.07 30.03
CA VAL A 410 16.45 6.09 29.36
C VAL A 410 16.49 5.10 28.19
N GLN A 411 15.59 4.11 28.19
CA GLN A 411 15.37 3.27 27.02
C GLN A 411 14.37 3.96 26.09
N MET A 412 14.74 4.11 24.82
CA MET A 412 13.92 4.82 23.84
C MET A 412 13.86 4.06 22.51
N ASP A 413 12.69 4.09 21.86
CA ASP A 413 12.49 3.64 20.49
C ASP A 413 12.24 4.85 19.57
N ALA A 414 12.94 4.93 18.45
CA ALA A 414 12.58 5.79 17.31
C ALA A 414 11.79 4.97 16.29
N TYR A 415 10.59 5.43 15.90
CA TYR A 415 9.71 4.76 14.94
C TYR A 415 9.09 5.75 13.94
N SER A 416 8.29 5.25 12.97
CA SER A 416 7.95 5.92 11.70
C SER A 416 7.50 7.36 11.72
N MET A 417 6.97 7.88 12.84
CA MET A 417 6.64 9.29 13.02
C MET A 417 6.76 9.72 14.49
N GLY A 418 7.63 9.11 15.28
CA GLY A 418 7.70 9.47 16.70
C GLY A 418 8.79 8.76 17.49
N PHE A 419 8.86 9.16 18.76
CA PHE A 419 9.74 8.56 19.74
C PHE A 419 8.91 7.98 20.88
N ASN A 420 9.38 6.89 21.47
CA ASN A 420 8.78 6.29 22.65
C ASN A 420 9.86 6.04 23.71
N PRO A 421 9.81 6.67 24.89
CA PRO A 421 8.82 7.66 25.30
C PRO A 421 8.94 8.97 24.51
N SER A 422 7.82 9.65 24.27
CA SER A 422 7.80 10.97 23.62
C SER A 422 7.99 12.13 24.60
N ILE A 423 7.87 11.86 25.90
CA ILE A 423 8.15 12.81 26.98
C ILE A 423 9.11 12.12 27.96
N ILE A 424 10.26 12.73 28.20
CA ILE A 424 11.24 12.27 29.17
C ILE A 424 11.30 13.32 30.29
N LYS A 425 11.22 12.90 31.54
CA LYS A 425 11.49 13.77 32.70
C LYS A 425 12.80 13.35 33.36
N VAL A 426 13.75 14.25 33.51
CA VAL A 426 15.04 13.94 34.14
C VAL A 426 15.38 14.96 35.21
N LYS A 427 16.13 14.52 36.22
CA LYS A 427 16.80 15.44 37.14
C LYS A 427 17.98 16.13 36.44
N LYS A 428 18.38 17.29 36.95
CA LYS A 428 19.63 17.93 36.52
C LYS A 428 20.80 16.96 36.65
N GLY A 429 21.69 16.99 35.66
CA GLY A 429 22.91 16.20 35.63
C GLY A 429 23.07 15.39 34.34
N TYR A 430 23.85 14.31 34.44
CA TYR A 430 24.16 13.44 33.30
C TYR A 430 23.25 12.22 33.27
N PHE A 431 22.78 11.86 32.07
CA PHE A 431 22.07 10.62 31.83
C PHE A 431 22.38 10.07 30.44
N ASP A 432 22.16 8.79 30.23
CA ASP A 432 22.31 8.16 28.93
C ASP A 432 20.92 7.85 28.33
N ILE A 433 20.71 8.11 27.05
CA ILE A 433 19.58 7.61 26.26
C ILE A 433 20.09 6.45 25.42
N ASN A 434 19.57 5.25 25.66
CA ASN A 434 19.77 4.12 24.77
C ASN A 434 18.61 4.06 23.79
N ILE A 435 18.83 4.60 22.59
CA ILE A 435 17.82 4.70 21.55
C ILE A 435 17.98 3.59 20.51
N THR A 436 16.89 2.87 20.24
CA THR A 436 16.80 1.87 19.19
C THR A 436 15.89 2.37 18.08
N ASN A 437 16.41 2.42 16.87
CA ASN A 437 15.59 2.70 15.70
C ASN A 437 14.86 1.43 15.27
N VAL A 438 13.54 1.41 15.43
CA VAL A 438 12.73 0.22 15.18
C VAL A 438 12.13 0.17 13.78
N ASP A 439 12.38 1.18 12.94
CA ASP A 439 11.87 1.28 11.57
C ASP A 439 12.92 1.87 10.56
N VAL A 440 12.55 2.80 9.68
CA VAL A 440 13.46 3.37 8.67
C VAL A 440 14.50 4.28 9.31
N ILE A 441 15.49 4.77 8.55
CA ILE A 441 16.50 5.71 9.08
C ILE A 441 15.79 6.86 9.80
N HIS A 442 16.35 7.27 10.94
CA HIS A 442 15.93 8.41 11.77
C HIS A 442 17.15 9.18 12.26
N SER A 443 16.91 10.32 12.87
CA SER A 443 17.88 10.99 13.72
C SER A 443 17.26 11.35 15.05
N PHE A 444 18.10 11.57 16.05
CA PHE A 444 17.73 12.12 17.33
C PHE A 444 18.55 13.39 17.52
N ASP A 445 17.86 14.51 17.47
CA ASP A 445 18.45 15.84 17.52
C ASP A 445 17.84 16.66 18.66
N ILE A 446 18.68 17.34 19.44
CA ILE A 446 18.31 18.37 20.42
C ILE A 446 19.20 19.56 20.13
N ASP A 447 18.66 20.59 19.46
CA ASP A 447 19.47 21.73 18.98
C ASP A 447 20.02 22.54 20.16
N GLU A 448 19.22 22.71 21.22
CA GLU A 448 19.59 23.47 22.41
C GLU A 448 20.71 22.82 23.22
N MET A 449 20.95 21.51 23.03
CA MET A 449 21.97 20.73 23.74
C MET A 449 23.12 20.25 22.82
N ASP A 450 23.15 20.68 21.55
CA ASP A 450 24.12 20.24 20.52
C ASP A 450 24.21 18.70 20.37
N VAL A 451 23.07 18.03 20.50
CA VAL A 451 22.97 16.57 20.34
C VAL A 451 22.49 16.27 18.94
N HIS A 452 23.32 15.59 18.14
CA HIS A 452 23.00 15.21 16.76
C HIS A 452 23.41 13.76 16.47
N VAL A 453 22.45 12.84 16.50
CA VAL A 453 22.73 11.41 16.32
C VAL A 453 21.91 10.83 15.18
N ASN A 454 22.61 10.28 14.17
CA ASN A 454 21.99 9.51 13.10
C ASN A 454 21.72 8.07 13.56
N LEU A 455 20.52 7.58 13.27
CA LEU A 455 20.04 6.25 13.63
C LEU A 455 19.69 5.47 12.37
N GLU A 456 20.51 4.48 12.04
CA GLU A 456 20.20 3.56 10.94
C GLU A 456 19.02 2.65 11.29
N GLY A 457 18.26 2.22 10.27
CA GLY A 457 17.08 1.40 10.48
C GLY A 457 17.42 0.06 11.14
N GLY A 458 16.88 -0.17 12.34
CA GLY A 458 17.16 -1.37 13.14
C GLY A 458 18.43 -1.29 14.00
N GLY A 459 19.16 -0.17 13.98
CA GLY A 459 20.34 0.05 14.80
C GLY A 459 20.01 0.66 16.16
N SER A 460 20.89 0.44 17.14
CA SER A 460 20.84 1.08 18.45
C SER A 460 22.05 2.00 18.66
N ARG A 461 21.84 3.08 19.42
CA ARG A 461 22.88 4.03 19.84
C ARG A 461 22.66 4.41 21.30
N ARG A 462 23.75 4.51 22.04
CA ARG A 462 23.76 5.12 23.37
C ARG A 462 24.25 6.57 23.24
N ILE A 463 23.46 7.51 23.74
CA ILE A 463 23.69 8.95 23.65
C ILE A 463 23.82 9.47 25.08
N ARG A 464 24.92 10.13 25.42
CA ARG A 464 25.06 10.81 26.71
C ARG A 464 24.51 12.22 26.58
N ILE A 465 23.58 12.59 27.46
CA ILE A 465 22.96 13.91 27.50
C ILE A 465 23.44 14.64 28.75
N ASN A 466 23.72 15.93 28.59
CA ASN A 466 24.13 16.82 29.67
C ASN A 466 23.02 17.85 29.93
N ALA A 467 22.17 17.60 30.93
CA ALA A 467 21.02 18.44 31.26
C ALA A 467 21.30 19.26 32.52
N LEU A 468 22.04 20.38 32.38
CA LEU A 468 22.46 21.22 33.50
C LEU A 468 21.49 22.37 33.83
N GLU A 469 20.62 22.73 32.89
CA GLU A 469 19.66 23.83 33.02
C GLU A 469 18.23 23.29 33.07
N GLU A 470 17.37 23.93 33.87
CA GLU A 470 15.94 23.61 33.88
C GLU A 470 15.29 24.11 32.62
N GLY A 471 14.39 23.30 32.08
CA GLY A 471 13.66 23.69 30.90
C GLY A 471 13.02 22.51 30.19
N GLU A 472 12.23 22.87 29.18
CA GLU A 472 11.69 21.93 28.22
C GLU A 472 12.49 22.04 26.92
N TYR A 473 13.08 20.93 26.52
CA TYR A 473 13.92 20.81 25.33
C TYR A 473 13.21 19.92 24.30
N GLU A 474 13.01 20.44 23.10
CA GLU A 474 12.36 19.68 22.03
C GLU A 474 13.41 18.78 21.36
N PHE A 475 13.23 17.47 21.46
CA PHE A 475 14.00 16.53 20.67
C PHE A 475 13.20 16.10 19.44
N TYR A 476 13.85 15.95 18.29
CA TYR A 476 13.16 15.68 17.03
C TYR A 476 14.00 14.86 16.05
N CYS A 477 13.34 14.39 14.99
CA CYS A 477 14.01 13.76 13.85
C CYS A 477 14.22 14.79 12.73
N LYS A 478 15.48 15.04 12.39
CA LYS A 478 15.94 15.99 11.35
C LYS A 478 15.75 15.48 9.93
N ILE A 479 15.28 14.24 9.76
CA ILE A 479 14.91 13.74 8.44
C ILE A 479 13.83 14.64 7.86
N PRO A 480 14.01 15.13 6.61
CA PRO A 480 13.12 16.13 6.07
C PRO A 480 11.66 15.67 6.04
N GLY A 481 10.75 16.46 6.63
CA GLY A 481 9.33 16.13 6.72
C GLY A 481 8.94 15.36 7.99
N HIS A 482 9.88 14.78 8.74
CA HIS A 482 9.57 14.02 9.95
C HIS A 482 9.20 14.96 11.12
N LYS A 483 9.99 16.01 11.37
CA LYS A 483 9.66 17.03 12.39
C LYS A 483 8.32 17.70 12.09
N GLU A 484 8.09 18.12 10.85
CA GLU A 484 6.84 18.76 10.42
C GLU A 484 5.65 17.80 10.47
N ALA A 485 5.89 16.49 10.35
CA ALA A 485 4.89 15.44 10.53
C ALA A 485 4.67 15.04 12.01
N GLY A 486 5.29 15.74 12.97
CA GLY A 486 5.08 15.50 14.40
C GLY A 486 6.04 14.49 15.03
N MET A 487 7.11 14.07 14.34
CA MET A 487 8.18 13.25 14.92
C MET A 487 9.08 14.09 15.84
N LYS A 488 8.52 14.43 16.99
CA LYS A 488 9.15 15.20 18.05
C LYS A 488 8.70 14.72 19.42
N GLY A 489 9.49 15.03 20.42
CA GLY A 489 9.18 14.81 21.81
C GLY A 489 9.76 15.92 22.68
N VAL A 490 9.51 15.83 23.97
CA VAL A 490 9.92 16.85 24.94
C VAL A 490 10.73 16.19 26.03
N LEU A 491 11.94 16.68 26.24
CA LEU A 491 12.77 16.41 27.40
C LEU A 491 12.53 17.52 28.41
N ILE A 492 12.07 17.16 29.60
CA ILE A 492 11.77 18.10 30.68
C ILE A 492 12.83 17.88 31.76
N VAL A 493 13.58 18.92 32.06
CA VAL A 493 14.61 18.93 33.11
C VAL A 493 14.07 19.73 34.29
N GLU A 494 13.86 19.07 35.42
CA GLU A 494 13.31 19.64 36.65
C GLU A 494 14.27 19.32 37.82
N ASP A 495 14.51 20.28 38.73
CA ASP A 495 14.99 19.94 40.08
C ASP A 495 13.79 19.39 40.87
N VAL A 496 13.86 18.12 41.27
CA VAL A 496 12.88 17.52 42.20
C VAL A 496 13.40 17.58 43.61
#